data_AF-A0A2D9S754-F1
#
_entry.id   AF-A0A2D9S754-F1
#
_cell.length_a   1.000
_cell.length_b   1.000
_cell.length_c   1.000
_cell.angle_alpha   90.00
_cell.angle_beta   90.00
_cell.angle_gamma   90.00
#
_symmetry.space_group_name_H-M   'P 1'
#
loop_
_entity.id
_entity.type
_entity.pdbx_description
1 polymer ?
#
loop_
_entity_poly.entity_id
_entity_poly.type
_entity_poly.pdbx_seq_one_letter_code
_entity_poly.pdbx_strand_id
1 'polypeptide(L)' 'MSLITPLYDSLWNEYLAWSALVALFTFGWLYHHSFFYRSKDGENPNIDNLEVGVFPAENDDLKLELAWTIVPFIL' A
#
# COMPACT_ATOMS: atom_id res chain seq x y z
N MET A 1 6.31 32.55 -21.54
CA MET A 1 5.44 32.25 -20.37
C MET A 1 4.40 31.28 -20.87
N SER A 2 4.46 30.00 -20.51
CA SER A 2 3.46 29.03 -20.99
C SER A 2 2.10 29.42 -20.43
N LEU A 3 1.07 29.33 -21.29
CA LEU A 3 -0.31 29.67 -20.95
C LEU A 3 -0.85 28.56 -20.05
N ILE A 4 -0.59 28.65 -18.75
CA ILE A 4 -1.32 27.87 -17.76
C ILE A 4 -2.77 28.33 -17.84
N THR A 5 -3.64 27.40 -18.24
CA THR A 5 -5.07 27.67 -18.39
C THR A 5 -5.79 27.39 -17.05
N PRO A 6 -6.91 28.06 -16.75
CA PRO A 6 -7.72 27.74 -15.57
C PRO A 6 -8.14 26.26 -15.50
N LEU A 7 -8.28 25.60 -16.66
CA LEU A 7 -8.53 24.17 -16.74
C LEU A 7 -7.35 23.34 -16.24
N TYR A 8 -6.11 23.73 -16.61
CA TYR A 8 -4.91 23.07 -16.11
C TYR A 8 -4.82 23.17 -14.58
N ASP A 9 -5.02 24.37 -14.03
CA ASP A 9 -4.94 24.57 -12.57
C ASP A 9 -5.99 23.73 -11.83
N SER A 10 -7.21 23.65 -12.36
CA SER A 10 -8.26 22.83 -11.78
C SER A 10 -7.91 21.34 -11.79
N LEU A 11 -7.43 20.82 -12.92
CA LEU A 11 -7.03 19.41 -13.03
C LEU A 11 -5.80 19.10 -12.18
N TRP A 12 -4.86 20.03 -12.09
CA TRP A 12 -3.67 19.89 -11.27
C TRP A 12 -4.01 19.81 -9.79
N ASN A 13 -4.91 20.68 -9.31
CA ASN A 13 -5.36 20.65 -7.92
C ASN A 13 -6.10 19.35 -7.59
N GLU A 14 -6.97 18.88 -8.49
CA GLU A 14 -7.69 17.61 -8.32
C GLU A 14 -6.71 16.42 -8.26
N TYR A 15 -5.76 16.36 -9.20
CA TYR A 15 -4.70 15.36 -9.22
C TYR A 15 -3.89 15.35 -7.92
N LEU A 16 -3.48 16.52 -7.43
CA LEU A 16 -2.74 16.63 -6.17
C LEU A 16 -3.58 16.17 -4.98
N ALA A 17 -4.87 16.49 -4.94
CA ALA A 17 -5.76 16.06 -3.86
C ALA A 17 -5.88 14.53 -3.79
N TRP A 18 -6.15 13.87 -4.92
CA TRP A 18 -6.23 12.40 -4.98
C TRP A 18 -4.89 11.73 -4.70
N SER A 19 -3.80 12.29 -5.23
CA SER A 19 -2.45 11.80 -4.97
C SER A 19 -2.11 11.87 -3.48
N ALA A 20 -2.45 12.96 -2.81
CA ALA A 20 -2.23 13.13 -1.37
C ALA A 20 -3.07 12.14 -0.55
N LEU A 21 -4.33 11.90 -0.94
CA LEU A 21 -5.20 10.92 -0.28
C LEU A 21 -4.63 9.50 -0.39
N VAL A 22 -4.26 9.09 -1.61
CA VAL A 22 -3.68 7.76 -1.85
C VAL A 22 -2.34 7.62 -1.13
N ALA A 23 -1.49 8.64 -1.17
CA ALA A 23 -0.21 8.65 -0.46
C ALA A 23 -0.42 8.50 1.05
N LEU A 24 -1.32 9.28 1.65
CA LEU A 24 -1.61 9.19 3.08
C LEU A 24 -2.07 7.78 3.49
N PHE A 25 -2.96 7.18 2.70
CA PHE A 25 -3.45 5.83 2.98
C PHE A 25 -2.34 4.78 2.82
N THR A 26 -1.65 4.77 1.68
CA THR A 26 -0.62 3.76 1.35
C THR A 26 0.60 3.86 2.27
N PHE A 27 1.16 5.05 2.47
CA PHE A 27 2.28 5.24 3.37
C PHE A 27 1.87 5.10 4.83
N GLY A 28 0.66 5.52 5.21
CA GLY A 28 0.13 5.30 6.56
C GLY A 28 -0.01 3.80 6.86
N TRP A 29 -0.55 3.03 5.92
CA TRP A 29 -0.69 1.58 6.03
C TRP A 29 0.67 0.88 6.11
N LEU A 30 1.62 1.27 5.24
CA LEU A 30 3.00 0.78 5.24
C LEU A 30 3.70 1.07 6.57
N TYR A 31 3.60 2.31 7.06
CA TYR A 31 4.18 2.72 8.33
C TYR A 31 3.58 1.89 9.47
N HIS A 32 2.26 1.81 9.56
CA HIS A 32 1.60 0.99 10.56
C HIS A 32 2.13 -0.46 10.55
N HIS A 33 2.19 -1.12 9.39
CA HIS A 33 2.62 -2.52 9.32
C HIS A 33 4.10 -2.71 9.65
N SER A 34 4.96 -1.80 9.21
CA SER A 34 6.40 -1.87 9.45
C SER A 34 6.76 -1.75 10.93
N PHE A 35 6.00 -0.94 11.68
CA PHE A 35 6.29 -0.71 13.10
C PHE A 35 5.49 -1.62 14.04
N PHE A 36 4.25 -1.97 13.69
CA PHE A 36 3.35 -2.71 14.58
C PHE A 36 3.60 -4.22 14.55
N TYR A 37 4.00 -4.79 13.42
CA TYR A 37 4.28 -6.23 13.26
C TYR A 37 5.78 -6.58 13.31
N ARG A 38 6.62 -5.65 13.75
CA ARG A 38 8.05 -5.89 13.94
C ARG A 38 8.27 -6.94 15.03
N SER A 39 9.09 -7.95 14.76
CA SER A 39 9.51 -8.92 15.78
C SER A 39 10.32 -8.21 16.88
N LYS A 40 10.22 -8.71 18.11
CA LYS A 40 11.06 -8.21 19.20
C LYS A 40 12.50 -8.66 18.98
N ASP A 41 13.44 -7.86 19.46
CA ASP A 41 14.86 -8.18 19.34
C ASP A 41 15.15 -9.52 20.04
N GLY A 42 15.72 -10.47 19.29
CA GLY A 42 16.03 -11.83 19.77
C GLY A 42 14.89 -12.84 19.63
N GLU A 43 13.69 -12.44 19.21
CA GLU A 43 12.59 -13.35 18.88
C GLU A 43 12.55 -13.59 17.36
N ASN A 44 12.54 -14.86 16.95
CA ASN A 44 12.20 -15.28 15.59
C ASN A 44 10.99 -16.21 15.62
N PRO A 45 9.77 -15.65 15.78
CA PRO A 45 8.56 -16.45 15.85
C PRO A 45 8.28 -17.06 14.48
N ASN A 46 8.38 -18.39 14.37
CA ASN A 46 8.06 -19.11 13.14
C ASN A 46 6.54 -19.28 12.98
N ILE A 47 5.82 -18.17 12.81
CA ILE A 47 4.34 -18.14 12.73
C ILE A 47 3.86 -18.93 11.50
N ASP A 48 4.61 -18.84 10.41
CA ASP A 48 4.26 -19.41 9.10
C ASP A 48 4.85 -20.82 8.89
N ASN A 49 5.39 -21.46 9.94
CA ASN A 49 6.02 -22.78 9.88
C ASN A 49 7.05 -22.93 8.74
N LEU A 50 7.88 -21.90 8.55
CA LEU A 50 8.96 -21.90 7.58
C LEU A 50 9.95 -23.04 7.90
N GLU A 51 10.18 -23.92 6.93
CA GLU A 51 11.11 -25.04 7.02
C GLU A 51 12.24 -24.90 5.98
N VAL A 52 13.48 -25.19 6.39
CA VAL A 52 14.64 -25.05 5.50
C VAL A 52 14.56 -26.06 4.36
N GLY A 53 14.59 -25.58 3.12
CA GLY A 53 14.53 -26.43 1.94
C GLY A 53 13.12 -26.84 1.51
N VAL A 54 12.08 -26.34 2.20
CA VAL A 54 10.68 -26.51 1.83
C VAL A 54 10.14 -25.17 1.34
N PHE A 55 9.30 -25.20 0.31
CA PHE A 55 8.63 -23.98 -0.14
C PHE A 55 7.66 -23.51 0.96
N PRO A 56 7.64 -22.23 1.33
CA PRO A 56 6.74 -21.70 2.34
C PRO A 56 5.27 -22.01 2.01
N ALA A 57 4.43 -22.05 3.04
CA ALA A 57 2.98 -22.09 2.84
C ALA A 57 2.54 -20.86 2.02
N GLU A 58 1.62 -21.07 1.08
CA GLU A 58 1.00 -19.98 0.36
C GLU A 58 0.19 -19.14 1.35
N ASN A 59 0.49 -17.84 1.39
CA ASN A 59 -0.22 -16.87 2.22
C ASN A 59 -0.92 -15.89 1.27
N ASP A 60 -2.02 -16.36 0.69
CA ASP A 60 -2.86 -15.61 -0.23
C ASP A 60 -4.23 -15.30 0.39
N ASP A 61 -4.80 -14.17 0.01
CA ASP A 61 -6.20 -13.85 0.28
C ASP A 61 -6.79 -13.21 -0.97
N LEU A 62 -7.53 -14.01 -1.75
CA LEU A 62 -8.17 -13.57 -2.98
C LEU A 62 -9.06 -12.33 -2.78
N LYS A 63 -9.71 -12.19 -1.62
CA LYS A 63 -10.56 -11.01 -1.35
C LYS A 63 -9.70 -9.77 -1.17
N LEU A 64 -8.58 -9.91 -0.48
CA LEU A 64 -7.62 -8.83 -0.28
C LEU A 64 -7.02 -8.41 -1.62
N GLU A 65 -6.55 -9.35 -2.44
CA GLU A 65 -5.99 -9.09 -3.76
C GLU A 65 -6.98 -8.38 -4.68
N LEU A 66 -8.23 -8.84 -4.73
CA LEU A 66 -9.30 -8.18 -5.49
C LEU A 66 -9.58 -6.76 -4.97
N ALA A 67 -9.58 -6.56 -3.64
CA ALA A 67 -9.79 -5.23 -3.07
C ALA A 67 -8.67 -4.26 -3.45
N TRP A 68 -7.40 -4.69 -3.32
CA TRP A 68 -6.23 -3.88 -3.68
C TRP A 68 -6.08 -3.66 -5.19
N THR A 69 -6.72 -4.48 -6.00
CA THR A 69 -6.75 -4.30 -7.46
C THR A 69 -7.88 -3.37 -7.89
N ILE A 70 -9.12 -3.64 -7.44
CA ILE A 70 -10.32 -2.95 -7.93
C ILE A 70 -10.41 -1.52 -7.38
N VAL A 71 -10.09 -1.29 -6.11
CA VAL A 71 -10.25 0.03 -5.47
C VAL A 71 -9.43 1.11 -6.20
N PRO A 72 -8.15 0.90 -6.57
CA PRO A 72 -7.40 1.86 -7.37
C PRO A 72 -7.96 2.15 -8.76
N PHE A 73 -8.71 1.24 -9.38
CA PHE A 73 -9.33 1.50 -10.69
C PHE A 73 -10.58 2.38 -10.63
N ILE A 74 -11.18 2.53 -9.45
CA ILE A 74 -12.37 3.36 -9.23
C ILE A 74 -11.97 4.83 -9.00
N LEU A 75 -10.76 5.05 -8.46
CA LEU A 75 -10.15 6.37 -8.26
C LEU A 75 -9.66 6.95 -9.59
#